data_AF-A0A3D0PCD8-F1
#
_entry.id   AF-A0A3D0PCD8-F1
#
_cell.length_a   1.000
_cell.length_b   1.000
_cell.length_c   1.000
_cell.angle_alpha   90.00
_cell.angle_beta   90.00
_cell.angle_gamma   90.00
#
_symmetry.space_group_name_H-M   'P 1'
#
loop_
_entity.id
_entity.type
_entity.pdbx_description
1 polymer ?
#
loop_
_entity_poly.entity_id
_entity_poly.type
_entity_poly.pdbx_seq_one_letter_code
_entity_poly.pdbx_strand_id
1 'polypeptide(L)'
;MDDGRLHFPATARNREAIAEVLEPLLPQRGLVLEIASGSGEHLCHFQQQFAASHPLLRWQGSDPDPLHRRSLQAWADALDLKAMEEPLDLDATAVPWPALDPALILCINMIHIAPWAACQGLLAEA
;
A
#
# COMPACT_ATOMS: atom_id res chain seq x y z
N MET A 1 11.74 -22.53 6.75
CA MET A 1 10.69 -21.87 7.56
C MET A 1 10.25 -20.70 6.72
N ASP A 2 8.97 -20.68 6.33
CA ASP A 2 8.40 -19.58 5.57
C ASP A 2 8.42 -18.33 6.46
N ASP A 3 9.09 -17.27 6.01
CA ASP A 3 9.23 -16.03 6.79
C ASP A 3 7.98 -15.13 6.70
N GLY A 4 6.92 -15.63 6.05
CA GLY A 4 5.61 -14.99 5.96
C GLY A 4 5.50 -13.98 4.83
N ARG A 5 6.59 -13.66 4.12
CA ARG A 5 6.60 -12.73 3.00
C ARG A 5 6.12 -13.39 1.72
N LEU A 6 5.12 -12.80 1.11
CA LEU A 6 4.72 -13.09 -0.26
C LEU A 6 5.58 -12.27 -1.23
N HIS A 7 5.76 -12.83 -2.43
CA HIS A 7 6.53 -12.20 -3.50
C HIS A 7 5.71 -12.14 -4.77
N PHE A 8 5.42 -10.93 -5.26
CA PHE A 8 4.65 -10.70 -6.48
C PHE A 8 5.57 -10.20 -7.59
N PRO A 9 5.79 -10.96 -8.69
CA PRO A 9 6.75 -10.60 -9.74
C PRO A 9 6.49 -9.25 -10.43
N ALA A 10 5.26 -8.72 -10.36
CA ALA A 10 4.97 -7.38 -10.86
C ALA A 10 5.75 -6.30 -10.12
N THR A 11 5.90 -6.43 -8.79
CA THR A 11 6.51 -5.41 -7.95
C THR A 11 7.96 -5.12 -8.32
N ALA A 12 8.78 -6.16 -8.46
CA ALA A 12 10.18 -6.01 -8.87
C ALA A 12 10.33 -5.39 -10.28
N ARG A 13 9.32 -5.55 -11.15
CA ARG A 13 9.36 -5.04 -12.53
C ARG A 13 8.97 -3.56 -12.64
N ASN A 14 8.16 -3.04 -11.72
CA ASN A 14 7.53 -1.72 -11.89
C ASN A 14 7.73 -0.75 -10.72
N ARG A 15 8.24 -1.18 -9.55
CA ARG A 15 8.35 -0.31 -8.36
C ARG A 15 9.17 0.96 -8.60
N GLU A 16 10.30 0.87 -9.31
CA GLU A 16 11.15 2.04 -9.60
C GLU A 16 10.44 3.03 -10.53
N ALA A 17 9.85 2.52 -11.62
CA ALA A 17 9.11 3.36 -12.57
C ALA A 17 7.88 4.02 -11.92
N ILE A 18 7.22 3.33 -10.99
CA ILE A 18 6.13 3.92 -10.21
C ILE A 18 6.66 4.96 -9.22
N ALA A 19 7.80 4.70 -8.56
CA ALA A 19 8.41 5.65 -7.63
C ALA A 19 8.75 6.98 -8.32
N GLU A 20 9.30 6.95 -9.54
CA GLU A 20 9.60 8.14 -10.33
C GLU A 20 8.35 8.99 -10.62
N VAL A 21 7.21 8.35 -10.89
CA VAL A 21 5.93 9.03 -11.14
C VAL A 21 5.29 9.50 -9.84
N LEU A 22 5.46 8.74 -8.75
CA LEU A 22 4.88 9.03 -7.45
C LEU A 22 5.57 10.20 -6.76
N GLU A 23 6.90 10.29 -6.81
CA GLU A 23 7.69 11.30 -6.10
C GLU A 23 7.16 12.74 -6.22
N PRO A 24 6.88 13.29 -7.42
CA PRO A 24 6.37 14.67 -7.55
C PRO A 24 4.93 14.86 -7.02
N LEU A 25 4.20 13.77 -6.76
CA LEU A 25 2.82 13.79 -6.26
C LEU A 25 2.75 13.66 -4.73
N LEU A 26 3.86 13.28 -4.09
CA LEU A 26 3.90 13.05 -2.65
C LEU A 26 3.65 14.37 -1.88
N PRO A 27 2.75 14.36 -0.88
CA PRO A 27 2.59 15.51 -0.01
C PRO A 27 3.83 15.65 0.91
N GLN A 28 4.04 16.83 1.48
CA GLN A 28 5.17 17.05 2.41
C GLN A 28 5.00 16.30 3.74
N ARG A 29 3.77 15.98 4.13
CA ARG A 29 3.41 15.27 5.37
C ARG A 29 2.03 14.63 5.23
N GLY A 30 1.77 13.67 6.11
CA GLY A 30 0.45 13.02 6.22
C GLY A 30 0.53 11.51 6.01
N LEU A 31 -0.63 10.90 5.84
CA LEU A 31 -0.76 9.47 5.62
C LEU A 31 -0.87 9.17 4.12
N VAL A 32 -0.01 8.30 3.61
CA VAL A 32 -0.18 7.65 2.31
C VAL A 32 -0.80 6.29 2.55
N LEU A 33 -2.02 6.08 2.06
CA LEU A 33 -2.75 4.83 2.18
C LEU A 33 -2.71 4.08 0.85
N GLU A 34 -2.22 2.85 0.84
CA GLU A 34 -2.31 1.95 -0.30
C GLU A 34 -3.54 1.03 -0.17
N ILE A 35 -4.36 1.00 -1.22
CA ILE A 35 -5.52 0.12 -1.37
C ILE A 35 -5.11 -1.13 -2.16
N ALA A 36 -5.46 -2.30 -1.62
CA ALA A 36 -5.10 -3.61 -2.16
C ALA A 36 -3.58 -3.80 -2.29
N SER A 37 -2.87 -3.63 -1.17
CA SER A 37 -1.41 -3.72 -1.05
C SER A 37 -0.82 -5.08 -1.41
N GLY A 38 -1.62 -6.16 -1.42
CA GLY A 38 -1.14 -7.48 -1.80
C GLY A 38 0.00 -7.95 -0.91
N SER A 39 1.16 -8.27 -1.50
CA SER A 39 2.33 -8.72 -0.73
C SER A 39 2.88 -7.66 0.24
N GLY A 40 2.58 -6.37 0.02
CA GLY A 40 3.15 -5.25 0.76
C GLY A 40 4.52 -4.78 0.25
N GLU A 41 5.07 -5.43 -0.77
CA GLU A 41 6.39 -5.09 -1.33
C GLU A 41 6.47 -3.67 -1.89
N HIS A 42 5.41 -3.17 -2.54
CA HIS A 42 5.35 -1.81 -3.08
C HIS A 42 5.44 -0.79 -1.95
N LEU A 43 4.52 -0.88 -0.98
CA LEU A 43 4.47 0.01 0.16
C LEU A 43 5.80 0.09 0.91
N CYS A 44 6.38 -1.07 1.25
CA CYS A 44 7.65 -1.14 1.97
C CYS A 44 8.80 -0.54 1.14
N HIS A 45 8.83 -0.78 -0.16
CA HIS A 45 9.81 -0.15 -1.05
C HIS A 45 9.66 1.37 -1.08
N PHE A 46 8.45 1.91 -1.22
CA PHE A 46 8.23 3.35 -1.26
C PHE A 46 8.55 4.03 0.08
N GLN A 47 8.21 3.40 1.20
CA GLN A 47 8.62 3.90 2.50
C GLN A 47 10.15 4.02 2.60
N GLN A 48 10.90 3.01 2.17
CA GLN A 48 12.37 3.07 2.14
C GLN A 48 12.89 4.15 1.18
N GLN A 49 12.39 4.16 -0.05
CA GLN A 49 12.81 5.07 -1.12
C GLN A 49 12.66 6.53 -0.69
N PHE A 50 11.54 6.87 -0.05
CA PHE A 50 11.18 8.25 0.27
C PHE A 50 11.44 8.66 1.71
N ALA A 51 12.03 7.80 2.54
CA ALA A 51 12.30 8.10 3.96
C ALA A 51 13.14 9.37 4.17
N ALA A 52 14.12 9.62 3.28
CA ALA A 52 15.01 10.77 3.39
C ALA A 52 14.39 12.06 2.83
N SER A 53 13.66 11.98 1.71
CA SER A 53 13.06 13.14 1.03
C SER A 53 11.73 13.56 1.64
N HIS A 54 10.99 12.61 2.22
CA HIS A 54 9.64 12.80 2.78
C HIS A 54 9.51 12.21 4.19
N PRO A 55 10.33 12.65 5.17
CA PRO A 55 10.40 12.03 6.49
C PRO A 55 9.14 12.20 7.36
N LEU A 56 8.19 13.06 6.94
CA LEU A 56 6.92 13.31 7.63
C LEU A 56 5.75 12.52 7.02
N LEU A 57 6.01 11.66 6.04
CA LEU A 57 5.03 10.73 5.52
C LEU A 57 4.95 9.47 6.39
N ARG A 58 3.72 9.04 6.64
CA ARG A 58 3.41 7.74 7.22
C ARG A 58 2.80 6.89 6.13
N TRP A 59 3.18 5.62 6.08
CA TRP A 59 2.74 4.68 5.06
C TRP A 59 1.88 3.61 5.72
N GLN A 60 0.71 3.36 5.14
CA GLN A 60 -0.22 2.34 5.59
C GLN A 60 -0.75 1.57 4.39
N GLY A 61 -0.80 0.25 4.54
CA GLY A 61 -1.38 -0.62 3.51
C GLY A 61 -2.78 -1.06 3.91
N SER A 62 -3.46 -1.66 2.95
CA SER A 62 -4.74 -2.29 3.20
C SER A 62 -5.00 -3.41 2.20
N ASP A 63 -5.64 -4.47 2.65
CA ASP A 63 -6.02 -5.60 1.81
C ASP A 63 -7.10 -6.41 2.55
N PRO A 64 -8.14 -6.93 1.88
CA PRO A 64 -9.13 -7.77 2.56
C PRO A 64 -8.59 -9.15 2.95
N ASP A 65 -7.50 -9.63 2.34
CA ASP A 65 -6.91 -10.92 2.67
C ASP A 65 -5.98 -10.80 3.90
N PRO A 66 -6.25 -11.50 5.02
CA PRO A 66 -5.37 -11.48 6.18
C PRO A 66 -3.97 -12.05 5.91
N LEU A 67 -3.78 -12.89 4.88
CA LEU A 67 -2.45 -13.38 4.49
C LEU A 67 -1.62 -12.26 3.84
N HIS A 68 -2.24 -11.42 3.02
CA HIS A 68 -1.60 -10.25 2.42
C HIS A 68 -1.18 -9.25 3.50
N ARG A 69 -2.08 -8.95 4.45
CA ARG A 69 -1.76 -8.08 5.61
C ARG A 69 -0.60 -8.62 6.45
N ARG A 70 -0.55 -9.93 6.70
CA ARG A 70 0.59 -10.57 7.39
C ARG A 70 1.87 -10.49 6.58
N SER A 71 1.80 -10.69 5.27
CA SER A 71 2.96 -10.55 4.38
C SER A 71 3.55 -9.15 4.42
N LEU A 72 2.70 -8.13 4.38
CA LEU A 72 3.12 -6.75 4.50
C LEU A 72 3.87 -6.51 5.82
N GLN A 73 3.33 -7.00 6.94
CA GLN A 73 4.01 -6.88 8.24
C GLN A 73 5.36 -7.62 8.22
N ALA A 74 5.42 -8.82 7.66
CA ALA A 74 6.66 -9.58 7.52
C ALA A 74 7.70 -8.85 6.66
N TRP A 75 7.27 -8.13 5.62
CA TRP A 75 8.15 -7.27 4.83
C TRP A 75 8.66 -6.07 5.62
N ALA A 76 7.78 -5.40 6.37
CA ALA A 76 8.17 -4.30 7.24
C ALA A 76 9.21 -4.74 8.28
N ASP A 77 8.98 -5.88 8.92
CA ASP A 77 9.89 -6.45 9.93
C ASP A 77 11.24 -6.83 9.31
N ALA A 78 11.23 -7.50 8.16
CA ALA A 78 12.45 -7.91 7.46
C ALA A 78 13.32 -6.71 7.01
N LEU A 79 12.71 -5.54 6.85
CA LEU A 79 13.37 -4.30 6.42
C LEU A 79 13.58 -3.30 7.58
N ASP A 80 13.29 -3.70 8.83
CA ASP A 80 13.36 -2.88 10.04
C ASP A 80 12.57 -1.56 9.95
N LEU A 81 11.41 -1.59 9.28
CA LEU A 81 10.53 -0.42 9.07
C LEU A 81 9.62 -0.18 10.26
N LYS A 82 10.20 0.30 11.37
CA LYS A 82 9.48 0.57 12.64
C LYS A 82 8.39 1.66 12.57
N ALA A 83 8.32 2.41 11.47
CA ALA A 83 7.39 3.52 11.28
C ALA A 83 6.18 3.17 10.40
N MET A 84 6.01 1.90 10.01
CA MET A 84 4.84 1.43 9.26
C MET A 84 3.61 1.41 10.17
N GLU A 85 2.50 1.95 9.68
CA GLU A 85 1.19 1.81 10.34
C GLU A 85 0.64 0.38 10.12
N GLU A 86 -0.19 -0.12 11.04
CA GLU A 86 -0.79 -1.45 10.89
C GLU A 86 -1.69 -1.52 9.63
N PRO A 87 -1.63 -2.61 8.84
CA PRO A 87 -2.46 -2.74 7.65
C PRO A 87 -3.95 -2.81 7.97
N LEU A 88 -4.76 -2.09 7.19
CA LEU A 88 -6.21 -2.07 7.37
C LEU A 88 -6.86 -3.29 6.72
N ASP A 89 -7.87 -3.84 7.41
CA ASP A 89 -8.85 -4.75 6.82
C ASP A 89 -9.87 -3.95 6.00
N LEU A 90 -9.51 -3.66 4.75
CA LEU A 90 -10.31 -2.85 3.85
C LEU A 90 -10.56 -3.63 2.56
N ASP A 91 -11.82 -3.95 2.32
CA ASP A 91 -12.31 -4.45 1.04
C ASP A 91 -12.88 -3.26 0.25
N ALA A 92 -12.27 -2.94 -0.89
CA ALA A 92 -12.74 -1.85 -1.73
C ALA A 92 -14.19 -2.03 -2.20
N THR A 93 -14.73 -3.26 -2.22
CA THR A 93 -16.12 -3.56 -2.59
C THR A 93 -17.11 -3.31 -1.44
N ALA A 94 -16.64 -3.23 -0.20
CA ALA A 94 -17.47 -3.10 0.99
C ALA A 94 -17.68 -1.62 1.35
N VAL A 95 -18.69 -1.00 0.75
CA VAL A 95 -19.09 0.39 1.03
C VAL A 95 -20.18 0.47 2.12
N PRO A 96 -20.15 1.49 3.00
CA PRO A 96 -19.16 2.56 3.08
C PRO A 96 -17.83 2.08 3.67
N TRP A 97 -16.73 2.74 3.30
CA TRP A 97 -15.44 2.52 3.94
C TRP A 97 -15.42 3.05 5.38
N PRO A 98 -14.51 2.57 6.25
CA PRO A 98 -14.26 3.24 7.52
C PRO A 98 -13.88 4.72 7.29
N ALA A 99 -14.05 5.57 8.31
CA ALA A 99 -13.61 6.96 8.21
C ALA A 99 -12.07 7.01 8.12
N LEU A 100 -11.57 7.45 6.96
CA LEU A 100 -10.15 7.56 6.64
C LEU A 100 -9.82 9.02 6.31
N ASP A 101 -8.60 9.45 6.65
CA ASP A 101 -8.10 10.81 6.34
C ASP A 101 -6.66 10.74 5.77
N PRO A 102 -6.43 10.01 4.65
CA PRO A 102 -5.14 9.98 4.00
C PRO A 102 -4.89 11.29 3.22
N ALA A 103 -3.65 11.75 3.24
CA ALA A 103 -3.22 12.86 2.39
C ALA A 103 -3.07 12.43 0.92
N LEU A 104 -2.86 11.13 0.68
CA LEU A 104 -2.76 10.54 -0.65
C LEU A 104 -3.22 9.07 -0.60
N ILE A 105 -4.03 8.65 -1.58
CA ILE A 105 -4.42 7.24 -1.77
C ILE A 105 -3.66 6.67 -2.98
N LEU A 106 -3.02 5.52 -2.79
CA LEU A 106 -2.38 4.72 -3.82
C LEU A 106 -3.24 3.50 -4.15
N CYS A 107 -3.39 3.21 -5.44
CA CYS A 107 -3.98 1.97 -5.91
C CYS A 107 -3.16 1.45 -7.09
N ILE A 108 -2.37 0.41 -6.86
CA ILE A 108 -1.40 -0.11 -7.83
C ILE A 108 -1.82 -1.53 -8.19
N ASN A 109 -1.90 -1.82 -9.47
CA ASN A 109 -2.16 -3.17 -9.99
C ASN A 109 -3.48 -3.85 -9.52
N MET A 110 -4.42 -3.14 -8.88
CA MET A 110 -5.72 -3.70 -8.46
C MET A 110 -6.75 -3.79 -9.59
N ILE A 111 -7.01 -2.66 -10.29
CA ILE A 111 -8.18 -2.49 -11.17
C ILE A 111 -8.25 -3.51 -12.32
N HIS A 112 -7.10 -3.99 -12.80
CA HIS A 112 -7.04 -4.89 -13.96
C HIS A 112 -7.20 -6.38 -13.59
N ILE A 113 -7.16 -6.74 -12.30
CA ILE A 113 -7.29 -8.13 -11.81
C ILE A 113 -8.48 -8.33 -10.88
N ALA A 114 -8.90 -7.28 -10.15
CA ALA A 114 -10.01 -7.34 -9.21
C ALA A 114 -11.37 -7.33 -9.92
N PRO A 115 -12.45 -7.79 -9.25
CA PRO A 115 -13.80 -7.59 -9.76
C PRO A 115 -14.10 -6.11 -10.01
N TRP A 116 -14.88 -5.80 -11.05
CA TRP A 116 -15.21 -4.40 -11.40
C TRP A 116 -15.81 -3.60 -10.24
N ALA A 117 -16.56 -4.25 -9.36
CA ALA A 117 -17.11 -3.65 -8.14
C ALA A 117 -16.05 -2.98 -7.25
N ALA A 118 -14.81 -3.50 -7.22
CA ALA A 118 -13.73 -2.90 -6.44
C ALA A 118 -13.29 -1.54 -7.02
N CYS A 119 -13.30 -1.40 -8.35
CA CYS A 119 -13.06 -0.11 -9.01
C CYS A 119 -14.19 0.88 -8.71
N GLN A 120 -15.44 0.41 -8.72
CA GLN A 120 -16.58 1.25 -8.39
C GLN A 120 -16.53 1.75 -6.94
N GLY A 121 -16.20 0.88 -5.99
CA GLY A 121 -16.05 1.27 -4.59
C GLY A 121 -14.85 2.19 -4.35
N LEU A 122 -13.71 1.91 -4.98
CA LEU A 122 -12.54 2.82 -4.95
C LEU A 122 -12.92 4.24 -5.41
N LEU A 123 -13.60 4.38 -6.55
CA LEU A 123 -13.99 5.70 -7.08
C LEU A 123 -15.09 6.40 -6.27
N ALA A 124 -15.86 5.65 -5.49
CA ALA A 124 -16.92 6.20 -4.65
C ALA A 124 -16.41 6.73 -3.30
N GLU A 125 -15.32 6.15 -2.78
CA GLU A 125 -14.87 6.36 -1.39
C GLU A 125 -13.49 7.03 -1.26
N ALA A 126 -12.66 7.04 -2.32
CA ALA A 126 -11.34 7.70 -2.35
C ALA A 126 -11.42 9.17 -2.75
#